data_AF-A0A970WN24-F1
#
_entry.id   AF-A0A970WN24-F1
#
_cell.length_a   1.000
_cell.length_b   1.000
_cell.length_c   1.000
_cell.angle_alpha   90.00
_cell.angle_beta   90.00
_cell.angle_gamma   90.00
#
_symmetry.space_group_name_H-M   'P 1'
#
loop_
_entity.id
_entity.type
_entity.pdbx_description
1 polymer ?
#
loop_
_entity_poly.entity_id
_entity_poly.type
_entity_poly.pdbx_seq_one_letter_code
_entity_poly.pdbx_strand_id
1 'polypeptide(L)'
;MIPRTNSESTLKFADVIKKEPGKYVTDTPFRGVAALGSGHYGFVLDLAPSEKDDQEDDEKESKDDKAVEKKEETGASLLSMLGDAIAPPAPSRPENKAVSYTRLYFDLNHNGDLTDDEVIEATASGTYSIFPTVELTIDVDGKKLDYAFAFRVYSRVTSSYAYASASLNSAAYREGEITLDGKKRRVVLIDFNSNGRFDDAVSFRTNDGAVSWVMGDMLYIDPESPRMSRSLFSAASGGNQYYVSKLISVDGQFLDLVIDPSGETLSLGPTSVPHPYSRPEEEQLAGPHPAGRPTPSGLSGFSFDPCGG
;
A
#
# COMPACT_ATOMS: atom_id res chain seq x y z
N MET A 1 -25.72 0.88 14.73
CA MET A 1 -24.39 1.43 14.42
C MET A 1 -23.51 1.06 15.60
N ILE A 2 -22.72 -0.01 15.48
CA ILE A 2 -21.78 -0.39 16.52
C ILE A 2 -20.52 0.45 16.26
N PRO A 3 -20.11 1.35 17.16
CA PRO A 3 -18.82 2.01 17.01
C PRO A 3 -17.76 0.92 17.15
N ARG A 4 -17.02 0.62 16.07
CA ARG A 4 -15.73 -0.05 16.22
C ARG A 4 -14.87 0.91 17.03
N THR A 5 -14.67 0.62 18.31
CA THR A 5 -13.71 1.33 19.17
C THR A 5 -12.32 0.96 18.67
N ASN A 6 -11.81 1.67 17.66
CA ASN A 6 -10.45 1.50 17.14
C ASN A 6 -9.42 2.09 18.12
N SER A 7 -9.30 1.47 19.29
CA SER A 7 -7.97 1.11 19.76
C SER A 7 -7.63 -0.23 19.09
N GLU A 8 -7.49 -0.23 17.76
CA GLU A 8 -6.71 -1.30 17.14
C GLU A 8 -5.32 -1.11 17.74
N SER A 9 -5.02 -1.92 18.76
CA SER A 9 -3.69 -2.02 19.32
C SER A 9 -2.80 -2.32 18.14
N THR A 10 -1.95 -1.37 17.75
CA THR A 10 -0.95 -1.60 16.72
C THR A 10 -0.15 -2.80 17.18
N LEU A 11 -0.34 -3.95 16.52
CA LEU A 11 0.37 -5.16 16.88
C LEU A 11 1.86 -4.87 16.80
N LYS A 12 2.61 -5.34 17.79
CA LYS A 12 4.05 -5.17 17.77
C LYS A 12 4.63 -6.20 16.82
N PHE A 13 5.69 -5.82 16.12
CA PHE A 13 6.42 -6.73 15.23
C PHE A 13 6.76 -8.08 15.90
N ALA A 14 7.22 -8.04 17.15
CA ALA A 14 7.56 -9.24 17.93
C ALA A 14 6.37 -10.13 18.30
N ASP A 15 5.13 -9.65 18.18
CA ASP A 15 3.92 -10.46 18.39
C ASP A 15 3.59 -11.30 17.14
N VAL A 16 4.08 -10.86 15.96
CA VAL A 16 3.81 -11.49 14.65
C VAL A 16 5.00 -12.35 14.22
N ILE A 17 6.21 -11.81 14.31
CA ILE A 17 7.44 -12.48 13.87
C ILE A 17 8.11 -13.20 15.02
N LYS A 18 8.35 -14.50 14.82
CA LYS A 18 8.97 -15.43 15.77
C LYS A 18 10.40 -15.77 15.39
N LYS A 19 10.74 -15.65 14.11
CA LYS A 19 12.07 -15.98 13.59
C LYS A 19 12.51 -14.96 12.56
N GLU A 20 13.68 -14.38 12.80
CA GLU A 20 14.35 -13.41 11.94
C GLU A 20 15.67 -14.00 11.40
N PRO A 21 16.22 -13.48 10.29
CA PRO A 21 17.59 -13.74 9.89
C PRO A 21 18.58 -13.52 11.05
N GLY A 22 19.63 -14.35 11.12
CA GLY A 22 20.61 -14.27 12.20
C GLY A 22 21.42 -12.97 12.21
N LYS A 23 21.50 -12.28 11.07
CA LYS A 23 22.17 -10.98 10.90
C LYS A 23 21.52 -10.21 9.75
N TYR A 24 21.37 -8.90 9.94
CA TYR A 24 21.03 -7.93 8.89
C TYR A 24 22.27 -7.14 8.48
N VAL A 25 22.23 -6.53 7.29
CA VAL A 25 23.35 -5.70 6.81
C VAL A 25 23.44 -4.41 7.63
N THR A 26 22.31 -3.82 8.01
CA THR A 26 22.28 -2.67 8.92
C THR A 26 22.01 -3.09 10.37
N ASP A 27 22.62 -2.37 11.32
CA ASP A 27 22.37 -2.54 12.75
C ASP A 27 20.95 -2.07 13.16
N THR A 28 20.31 -1.24 12.34
CA THR A 28 19.00 -0.66 12.61
C THR A 28 18.02 -0.90 11.45
N PRO A 29 17.61 -2.15 11.18
CA PRO A 29 16.73 -2.43 10.06
C PRO A 29 15.32 -1.93 10.41
N PHE A 30 14.60 -1.49 9.39
CA PHE A 30 13.24 -0.96 9.57
C PHE A 30 12.26 -2.12 9.62
N ARG A 31 11.51 -2.24 10.73
CA ARG A 31 10.56 -3.33 10.96
C ARG A 31 9.13 -2.80 10.97
N GLY A 32 8.18 -3.57 10.45
CA GLY A 32 6.78 -3.21 10.47
C GLY A 32 5.84 -4.40 10.36
N VAL A 33 4.55 -4.13 10.57
CA VAL A 33 3.46 -5.10 10.42
C VAL A 33 2.45 -4.50 9.45
N ALA A 34 2.09 -5.26 8.42
CA ALA A 34 1.00 -4.94 7.50
C ALA A 34 -0.25 -5.74 7.89
N ALA A 35 -1.41 -5.09 7.92
CA ALA A 35 -2.69 -5.77 8.03
C ALA A 35 -3.21 -6.04 6.61
N LEU A 36 -3.34 -7.33 6.25
CA LEU A 36 -3.82 -7.76 4.93
C LEU A 36 -4.90 -8.84 5.11
N GLY A 37 -6.09 -8.61 4.56
CA GLY A 37 -7.28 -9.40 4.80
C GLY A 37 -7.63 -9.43 6.29
N SER A 38 -7.65 -10.62 6.86
CA SER A 38 -7.84 -10.89 8.28
C SER A 38 -6.53 -11.20 9.02
N GLY A 39 -5.39 -11.16 8.31
CA GLY A 39 -4.05 -11.52 8.81
C GLY A 39 -3.14 -10.32 9.08
N HIS A 40 -2.01 -10.60 9.75
CA HIS A 40 -0.97 -9.61 10.05
C HIS A 40 0.38 -10.15 9.62
N TYR A 41 1.05 -9.43 8.74
CA TYR A 41 2.25 -9.89 8.04
C TYR A 41 3.42 -9.02 8.48
N GLY A 42 4.45 -9.65 9.06
CA GLY A 42 5.64 -8.91 9.44
C GLY A 42 6.55 -8.68 8.24
N PHE A 43 7.26 -7.55 8.26
CA PHE A 43 8.28 -7.26 7.26
C PHE A 43 9.47 -6.54 7.86
N VAL A 44 10.63 -6.72 7.24
CA VAL A 44 11.88 -6.04 7.56
C VAL A 44 12.54 -5.51 6.30
N LEU A 45 12.95 -4.24 6.36
CA LEU A 45 13.71 -3.56 5.33
C LEU A 45 15.17 -3.43 5.75
N ASP A 46 16.06 -3.81 4.86
CA ASP A 46 17.50 -3.87 5.07
C ASP A 46 18.26 -3.24 3.88
N LEU A 47 19.56 -3.03 4.05
CA LEU A 47 20.45 -2.50 3.02
C LEU A 47 20.94 -3.62 2.11
N ALA A 48 21.31 -3.28 0.87
CA ALA A 48 22.12 -4.18 0.05
C ALA A 48 23.45 -4.48 0.75
N PRO A 49 23.95 -5.73 0.70
CA PRO A 49 25.32 -6.03 1.10
C PRO A 49 26.29 -5.16 0.30
N SER A 50 27.37 -4.70 0.93
CA SER A 50 28.40 -3.98 0.20
C SER A 50 29.25 -4.99 -0.57
N GLU A 51 29.61 -4.71 -1.83
CA GLU A 51 30.44 -5.60 -2.66
C GLU A 51 31.82 -5.93 -2.04
N LYS A 52 32.18 -5.32 -0.90
CA LYS A 52 33.45 -5.52 -0.19
C LYS A 52 33.38 -6.56 0.93
N ASP A 53 32.18 -6.97 1.35
CA ASP A 53 32.02 -7.85 2.52
C ASP A 53 32.24 -9.34 2.19
N ASP A 54 32.33 -9.71 0.91
CA ASP A 54 32.57 -11.11 0.47
C ASP A 54 34.06 -11.51 0.48
N GLN A 55 34.98 -10.62 0.85
CA GLN A 55 36.43 -10.89 0.83
C GLN A 55 37.08 -11.09 2.22
N GLU A 56 36.40 -10.80 3.33
CA GLU A 56 37.07 -10.81 4.66
C GLU A 56 36.93 -12.12 5.46
N ASP A 57 36.12 -13.09 5.02
CA ASP A 57 35.94 -14.35 5.75
C ASP A 57 36.91 -15.49 5.35
N ASP A 58 37.72 -15.31 4.29
CA ASP A 58 38.72 -16.30 3.85
C ASP A 58 40.17 -16.02 4.30
N GLU A 59 40.47 -14.88 4.94
CA GLU A 59 41.86 -14.50 5.30
C GLU A 59 42.22 -14.61 6.81
N LYS A 60 41.51 -15.45 7.57
CA LYS A 60 41.94 -15.82 8.95
C LYS A 60 42.65 -17.16 9.04
N GLU A 61 43.58 -17.43 8.12
CA GLU A 61 44.61 -18.44 8.36
C GLU A 61 45.92 -18.16 7.58
N SER A 62 46.62 -17.07 7.90
CA SER A 62 48.09 -17.12 7.87
C SER A 62 48.73 -16.12 8.83
N LYS A 63 49.44 -16.67 9.80
CA LYS A 63 50.36 -15.97 10.67
C LYS A 63 51.78 -16.06 10.09
N ASP A 64 52.54 -15.02 10.42
CA ASP A 64 53.98 -14.97 10.65
C ASP A 64 54.90 -14.36 9.56
N ASP A 65 55.64 -13.34 10.06
CA ASP A 65 57.03 -12.98 9.78
C ASP A 65 57.38 -12.07 8.56
N LYS A 66 57.59 -10.76 8.80
CA LYS A 66 58.94 -10.19 9.11
C LYS A 66 58.97 -8.65 9.11
N ALA A 67 59.74 -8.13 10.07
CA ALA A 67 60.25 -6.76 10.17
C ALA A 67 61.45 -6.51 9.22
N VAL A 68 61.77 -5.24 8.92
CA VAL A 68 63.09 -4.57 9.14
C VAL A 68 63.19 -3.18 8.44
N GLU A 69 63.54 -2.17 9.26
CA GLU A 69 64.38 -0.95 9.11
C GLU A 69 64.24 0.16 8.03
N LYS A 70 63.92 1.36 8.56
CA LYS A 70 64.65 2.67 8.56
C LYS A 70 65.53 3.11 7.35
N LYS A 71 65.30 4.37 6.92
CA LYS A 71 66.36 5.39 6.78
C LYS A 71 65.84 6.84 6.84
N GLU A 72 66.48 7.65 7.68
CA GLU A 72 66.44 9.12 7.70
C GLU A 72 67.52 9.69 6.75
N GLU A 73 67.27 10.88 6.19
CA GLU A 73 68.16 12.08 6.20
C GLU A 73 67.48 13.21 5.39
N THR A 74 66.97 14.25 6.06
CA THR A 74 67.53 15.61 6.20
C THR A 74 67.70 16.43 4.92
N GLY A 75 67.09 17.62 4.88
CA GLY A 75 67.64 18.74 4.11
C GLY A 75 66.63 19.77 3.59
N ALA A 76 66.50 20.87 4.34
CA ALA A 76 66.12 22.21 3.88
C ALA A 76 64.71 22.45 3.30
N SER A 77 63.89 23.22 4.03
CA SER A 77 63.71 24.63 3.70
C SER A 77 62.88 25.34 4.79
N LEU A 78 63.53 26.24 5.52
CA LEU A 78 62.97 27.09 6.57
C LEU A 78 62.38 28.41 5.98
N LEU A 79 62.04 28.39 4.69
CA LEU A 79 61.60 29.55 3.89
C LEU A 79 60.18 29.40 3.32
N SER A 80 59.45 28.34 3.68
CA SER A 80 58.02 28.14 3.31
C SER A 80 57.04 28.60 4.40
N MET A 81 57.50 29.33 5.42
CA MET A 81 56.70 29.70 6.60
C MET A 81 55.97 31.06 6.54
N LEU A 82 55.90 31.74 5.38
CA LEU A 82 55.34 33.11 5.30
C LEU A 82 54.52 33.42 4.03
N GLY A 83 53.67 32.50 3.59
CA GLY A 83 52.71 32.79 2.52
C GLY A 83 51.45 31.96 2.67
N ASP A 84 50.30 32.64 2.63
CA ASP A 84 48.95 32.08 2.60
C ASP A 84 48.38 31.58 3.93
N ALA A 85 47.94 32.54 4.75
CA ALA A 85 46.80 32.33 5.64
C ALA A 85 45.51 32.17 4.80
N ILE A 86 45.45 31.10 4.02
CA ILE A 86 44.19 30.57 3.49
C ILE A 86 43.54 29.86 4.68
N ALA A 87 42.36 30.34 5.07
CA ALA A 87 41.55 29.68 6.08
C ALA A 87 41.53 28.17 5.80
N PRO A 88 41.65 27.30 6.82
CA PRO A 88 41.55 25.86 6.59
C PRO A 88 40.27 25.59 5.79
N PRO A 89 40.31 24.78 4.72
CA PRO A 89 39.09 24.43 3.99
C PRO A 89 38.09 23.95 5.04
N ALA A 90 36.90 24.57 5.04
CA ALA A 90 35.83 24.17 5.94
C ALA A 90 35.71 22.64 5.85
N PRO A 91 35.61 21.92 6.99
CA PRO A 91 35.49 20.48 6.97
C PRO A 91 34.41 20.12 5.97
N SER A 92 34.76 19.35 4.94
CA SER A 92 33.83 18.90 3.93
C SER A 92 32.63 18.31 4.65
N ARG A 93 31.46 18.94 4.50
CA ARG A 93 30.22 18.48 5.12
C ARG A 93 30.10 16.99 4.79
N PRO A 94 29.92 16.10 5.78
CA PRO A 94 29.81 14.67 5.50
C PRO A 94 28.76 14.51 4.42
N GLU A 95 29.14 13.85 3.32
CA GLU A 95 28.20 13.55 2.26
C GLU A 95 27.08 12.72 2.88
N ASN A 96 25.89 13.30 2.94
CA ASN A 96 24.70 12.60 3.40
C ASN A 96 24.35 11.55 2.34
N LYS A 97 25.02 10.41 2.38
CA LYS A 97 24.69 9.27 1.53
C LYS A 97 23.27 8.84 1.90
N ALA A 98 22.37 8.87 0.92
CA ALA A 98 21.02 8.39 1.12
C ALA A 98 21.08 6.92 1.54
N VAL A 99 20.40 6.57 2.63
CA VAL A 99 20.21 5.18 3.05
C VAL A 99 19.16 4.58 2.13
N SER A 100 19.55 3.68 1.25
CA SER A 100 18.63 2.97 0.35
C SER A 100 18.33 1.58 0.92
N TYR A 101 17.12 1.39 1.44
CA TYR A 101 16.62 0.08 1.83
C TYR A 101 16.21 -0.70 0.58
N THR A 102 17.09 -1.58 0.11
CA THR A 102 16.91 -2.31 -1.15
C THR A 102 16.60 -3.78 -0.96
N ARG A 103 16.50 -4.26 0.28
CA ARG A 103 16.11 -5.64 0.61
C ARG A 103 14.87 -5.63 1.47
N LEU A 104 13.91 -6.49 1.13
CA LEU A 104 12.67 -6.71 1.85
C LEU A 104 12.55 -8.18 2.23
N TYR A 105 12.53 -8.44 3.54
CA TYR A 105 12.09 -9.70 4.11
C TYR A 105 10.61 -9.53 4.44
N PHE A 106 9.76 -10.40 3.92
CA PHE A 106 8.31 -10.33 4.13
C PHE A 106 7.81 -11.74 4.44
N ASP A 107 6.98 -11.88 5.47
CA ASP A 107 6.35 -13.16 5.86
C ASP A 107 5.24 -13.52 4.86
N LEU A 108 5.60 -13.96 3.65
CA LEU A 108 4.66 -14.17 2.54
C LEU A 108 3.67 -15.28 2.83
N ASN A 109 4.07 -16.26 3.64
CA ASN A 109 3.27 -17.43 3.96
C ASN A 109 2.52 -17.33 5.31
N HIS A 110 2.64 -16.20 6.02
CA HIS A 110 1.96 -15.87 7.27
C HIS A 110 2.25 -16.85 8.43
N ASN A 111 3.48 -17.36 8.53
CA ASN A 111 3.90 -18.26 9.60
C ASN A 111 4.74 -17.58 10.70
N GLY A 112 5.16 -16.32 10.49
CA GLY A 112 6.00 -15.55 11.39
C GLY A 112 7.50 -15.87 11.32
N ASP A 113 7.96 -16.53 10.27
CA ASP A 113 9.36 -16.79 9.95
C ASP A 113 9.76 -15.91 8.74
N LEU A 114 10.84 -15.14 8.88
CA LEU A 114 11.37 -14.30 7.81
C LEU A 114 12.59 -14.93 7.12
N THR A 115 12.87 -16.21 7.39
CA THR A 115 14.06 -16.90 6.90
C THR A 115 13.77 -18.00 5.89
N ASP A 116 12.50 -18.35 5.70
CA ASP A 116 12.03 -19.37 4.77
C ASP A 116 11.48 -18.80 3.46
N ASP A 117 11.13 -17.51 3.42
CA ASP A 117 10.79 -16.78 2.20
C ASP A 117 12.03 -16.10 1.57
N GLU A 118 12.05 -16.00 0.23
CA GLU A 118 13.15 -15.36 -0.49
C GLU A 118 13.18 -13.84 -0.24
N VAL A 119 14.38 -13.27 -0.18
CA VAL A 119 14.57 -11.82 -0.02
C VAL A 119 14.19 -11.12 -1.32
N ILE A 120 13.29 -10.14 -1.23
CA ILE A 120 12.83 -9.36 -2.38
C ILE A 120 13.73 -8.14 -2.52
N GLU A 121 14.30 -7.94 -3.71
CA GLU A 121 15.21 -6.83 -3.99
C GLU A 121 14.53 -5.66 -4.71
N ALA A 122 14.90 -4.43 -4.36
CA ALA A 122 14.41 -3.23 -4.99
C ALA A 122 15.37 -2.66 -6.04
N THR A 123 14.80 -1.93 -7.00
CA THR A 123 15.54 -0.94 -7.77
C THR A 123 15.58 0.39 -7.00
N ALA A 124 16.78 0.87 -6.65
CA ALA A 124 16.96 2.17 -6.03
C ALA A 124 16.85 3.31 -7.06
N SER A 125 16.10 4.37 -6.75
CA SER A 125 15.94 5.56 -7.58
C SER A 125 15.86 6.81 -6.70
N GLY A 126 17.01 7.47 -6.52
CA GLY A 126 17.11 8.67 -5.66
C GLY A 126 16.77 8.36 -4.20
N THR A 127 15.72 9.00 -3.70
CA THR A 127 15.18 8.81 -2.33
C THR A 127 14.18 7.66 -2.24
N TYR A 128 13.94 6.92 -3.33
CA TYR A 128 12.98 5.83 -3.37
C TYR A 128 13.70 4.49 -3.60
N SER A 129 13.16 3.44 -3.00
CA SER A 129 13.41 2.05 -3.38
C SER A 129 12.09 1.45 -3.83
N ILE A 130 12.07 0.91 -5.05
CA ILE A 130 10.88 0.36 -5.69
C ILE A 130 11.08 -1.15 -5.80
N PHE A 131 10.25 -1.90 -5.09
CA PHE A 131 10.25 -3.36 -5.15
C PHE A 131 9.37 -3.83 -6.32
N PRO A 132 9.61 -5.05 -6.85
CA PRO A 132 8.65 -5.70 -7.74
C PRO A 132 7.29 -5.85 -7.05
N THR A 133 6.25 -6.11 -7.85
CA THR A 133 4.95 -6.51 -7.31
C THR A 133 5.12 -7.78 -6.50
N VAL A 134 4.57 -7.79 -5.30
CA VAL A 134 4.59 -8.92 -4.38
C VAL A 134 3.25 -9.61 -4.46
N GLU A 135 3.25 -10.90 -4.76
CA GLU A 135 2.07 -11.75 -4.84
C GLU A 135 2.04 -12.69 -3.64
N LEU A 136 0.86 -12.87 -3.05
CA LEU A 136 0.66 -13.75 -1.91
C LEU A 136 -0.81 -14.18 -1.80
N THR A 137 -1.04 -15.29 -1.09
CA THR A 137 -2.39 -15.73 -0.74
C THR A 137 -2.73 -15.23 0.67
N ILE A 138 -3.74 -14.37 0.78
CA ILE A 138 -4.22 -13.85 2.06
C ILE A 138 -5.47 -14.62 2.54
N ASP A 139 -5.74 -14.51 3.83
CA ASP A 139 -7.01 -14.96 4.42
C ASP A 139 -7.97 -13.78 4.55
N VAL A 140 -9.19 -13.90 4.05
CA VAL A 140 -10.27 -12.91 4.24
C VAL A 140 -11.48 -13.64 4.80
N ASP A 141 -11.71 -13.46 6.10
CA ASP A 141 -12.80 -14.07 6.86
C ASP A 141 -12.91 -15.60 6.64
N GLY A 142 -11.76 -16.29 6.60
CA GLY A 142 -11.65 -17.75 6.42
C GLY A 142 -11.57 -18.21 4.96
N LYS A 143 -11.65 -17.30 3.98
CA LYS A 143 -11.44 -17.61 2.56
C LYS A 143 -10.00 -17.28 2.15
N LYS A 144 -9.39 -18.14 1.32
CA LYS A 144 -8.07 -17.88 0.72
C LYS A 144 -8.25 -17.09 -0.57
N LEU A 145 -7.48 -16.02 -0.71
CA LEU A 145 -7.58 -15.08 -1.82
C LEU A 145 -6.20 -14.74 -2.36
N ASP A 146 -6.03 -14.84 -3.68
CA ASP A 146 -4.84 -14.33 -4.34
C ASP A 146 -4.87 -12.80 -4.33
N TYR A 147 -3.77 -12.22 -3.88
CA TYR A 147 -3.62 -10.80 -3.69
C TYR A 147 -2.23 -10.35 -4.13
N ALA A 148 -2.12 -9.08 -4.49
CA ALA A 148 -0.87 -8.50 -4.93
C ALA A 148 -0.75 -7.05 -4.46
N PHE A 149 0.45 -6.62 -4.10
CA PHE A 149 0.73 -5.23 -3.76
C PHE A 149 2.07 -4.75 -4.32
N ALA A 150 2.16 -3.46 -4.58
CA ALA A 150 3.41 -2.76 -4.84
C ALA A 150 3.97 -2.18 -3.54
N PHE A 151 5.21 -2.55 -3.20
CA PHE A 151 5.91 -2.04 -2.03
C PHE A 151 6.88 -0.93 -2.42
N ARG A 152 6.82 0.20 -1.71
CA ARG A 152 7.72 1.34 -1.94
C ARG A 152 8.28 1.84 -0.64
N VAL A 153 9.56 2.20 -0.67
CA VAL A 153 10.23 2.84 0.46
C VAL A 153 10.70 4.21 0.02
N TYR A 154 10.31 5.23 0.76
CA TYR A 154 10.91 6.54 0.70
C TYR A 154 11.88 6.69 1.86
N SER A 155 13.11 7.11 1.60
CA SER A 155 14.12 7.38 2.62
C SER A 155 14.82 8.71 2.33
N ARG A 156 15.03 9.47 3.40
CA ARG A 156 15.72 10.75 3.32
C ARG A 156 16.61 10.96 4.52
N VAL A 157 17.85 11.32 4.24
CA VAL A 157 18.82 11.79 5.24
C VAL A 157 19.08 13.27 4.98
N THR A 158 18.95 14.06 6.02
CA THR A 158 19.32 15.48 6.04
C THR A 158 20.35 15.70 7.13
N SER A 159 20.90 16.92 7.27
CA SER A 159 21.84 17.21 8.35
C SER A 159 21.22 17.21 9.76
N SER A 160 19.89 17.27 9.88
CA SER A 160 19.21 17.36 11.18
C SER A 160 18.33 16.15 11.51
N TYR A 161 17.98 15.33 10.52
CA TYR A 161 17.19 14.11 10.73
C TYR A 161 17.35 13.13 9.58
N ALA A 162 17.14 11.86 9.88
CA ALA A 162 16.92 10.79 8.91
C ALA A 162 15.52 10.21 9.13
N TYR A 163 14.81 9.89 8.06
CA TYR A 163 13.57 9.14 8.14
C TYR A 163 13.40 8.19 6.96
N ALA A 164 12.64 7.13 7.19
CA ALA A 164 12.15 6.25 6.16
C ALA A 164 10.64 6.03 6.37
N SER A 165 9.92 5.85 5.27
CA SER A 165 8.52 5.46 5.26
C SER A 165 8.31 4.40 4.21
N ALA A 166 7.64 3.32 4.58
CA ALA A 166 7.21 2.27 3.68
C ALA A 166 5.72 2.44 3.35
N SER A 167 5.33 2.14 2.12
CA SER A 167 3.94 2.03 1.73
C SER A 167 3.69 0.74 0.94
N LEU A 168 2.58 0.09 1.26
CA LEU A 168 1.98 -0.96 0.46
C LEU A 168 0.82 -0.33 -0.30
N ASN A 169 0.78 -0.55 -1.60
CA ASN A 169 -0.33 -0.10 -2.44
C ASN A 169 -0.88 -1.33 -3.16
N SER A 170 -2.19 -1.51 -3.14
CA SER A 170 -2.83 -2.63 -3.84
C SER A 170 -2.41 -2.64 -5.30
N ALA A 171 -2.04 -3.82 -5.77
CA ALA A 171 -1.85 -4.14 -7.18
C ALA A 171 -2.92 -5.13 -7.66
N ALA A 172 -4.04 -5.23 -6.93
CA ALA A 172 -5.14 -6.13 -7.22
C ALA A 172 -6.45 -5.36 -7.42
N TYR A 173 -7.28 -5.86 -8.32
CA TYR A 173 -8.66 -5.43 -8.49
C TYR A 173 -9.55 -6.65 -8.78
N ARG A 174 -10.86 -6.47 -8.65
CA ARG A 174 -11.87 -7.45 -9.06
C ARG A 174 -12.67 -6.86 -10.20
N GLU A 175 -12.86 -7.63 -11.27
CA GLU A 175 -13.61 -7.20 -12.45
C GLU A 175 -14.70 -8.21 -12.82
N GLY A 176 -15.89 -7.69 -13.11
CA GLY A 176 -17.04 -8.52 -13.41
C GLY A 176 -18.13 -7.77 -14.17
N GLU A 177 -19.27 -8.43 -14.32
CA GLU A 177 -20.48 -7.83 -14.89
C GLU A 177 -21.61 -7.84 -13.87
N ILE A 178 -22.42 -6.79 -13.88
CA ILE A 178 -23.72 -6.75 -13.19
C ILE A 178 -24.84 -6.47 -14.18
N THR A 179 -26.08 -6.75 -13.79
CA THR A 179 -27.26 -6.36 -14.56
C THR A 179 -28.01 -5.27 -13.82
N LEU A 180 -28.08 -4.07 -14.41
CA LEU A 180 -28.84 -2.92 -13.93
C LEU A 180 -29.85 -2.51 -14.99
N ASP A 181 -31.13 -2.41 -14.62
CA ASP A 181 -32.23 -2.07 -15.54
C ASP A 181 -32.26 -2.94 -16.81
N GLY A 182 -31.98 -4.23 -16.65
CA GLY A 182 -31.91 -5.21 -17.75
C GLY A 182 -30.70 -5.04 -18.68
N LYS A 183 -29.77 -4.14 -18.37
CA LYS A 183 -28.53 -3.93 -19.13
C LYS A 183 -27.35 -4.52 -18.36
N LYS A 184 -26.49 -5.25 -19.07
CA LYS A 184 -25.18 -5.64 -18.55
C LYS A 184 -24.29 -4.41 -18.44
N ARG A 185 -23.59 -4.28 -17.31
CA ARG A 185 -22.67 -3.19 -16.99
C ARG A 185 -21.38 -3.81 -16.47
N ARG A 186 -20.23 -3.31 -16.94
CA ARG A 186 -18.92 -3.72 -16.44
C ARG A 186 -18.71 -3.10 -15.07
N VAL A 187 -18.15 -3.85 -14.12
CA VAL A 187 -17.77 -3.33 -12.81
C VAL A 187 -16.32 -3.63 -12.50
N VAL A 188 -15.65 -2.68 -11.86
CA VAL A 188 -14.29 -2.84 -11.35
C VAL A 188 -14.25 -2.38 -9.91
N LEU A 189 -13.80 -3.24 -9.02
CA LEU A 189 -13.66 -2.98 -7.59
C LEU A 189 -12.17 -2.93 -7.24
N ILE A 190 -11.75 -1.83 -6.62
CA ILE A 190 -10.35 -1.57 -6.26
C ILE A 190 -10.27 -1.50 -4.75
N ASP A 191 -9.37 -2.31 -4.18
CA ASP A 191 -8.89 -2.14 -2.81
C ASP A 191 -8.03 -0.89 -2.76
N PHE A 192 -8.67 0.24 -2.42
CA PHE A 192 -8.03 1.54 -2.50
C PHE A 192 -7.25 1.86 -1.22
N ASN A 193 -7.62 1.25 -0.10
CA ASN A 193 -6.92 1.42 1.17
C ASN A 193 -5.77 0.41 1.36
N SER A 194 -5.65 -0.55 0.43
CA SER A 194 -4.59 -1.56 0.31
C SER A 194 -4.50 -2.54 1.46
N ASN A 195 -5.64 -2.90 2.06
CA ASN A 195 -5.70 -3.81 3.21
C ASN A 195 -6.12 -5.24 2.86
N GLY A 196 -6.22 -5.61 1.58
CA GLY A 196 -6.59 -6.95 1.11
C GLY A 196 -8.08 -7.27 1.18
N ARG A 197 -8.93 -6.31 1.56
CA ARG A 197 -10.40 -6.41 1.51
C ARG A 197 -10.94 -5.47 0.43
N PHE A 198 -12.20 -5.70 0.05
CA PHE A 198 -12.86 -4.92 -1.00
C PHE A 198 -14.23 -4.36 -0.55
N ASP A 199 -14.58 -4.51 0.73
CA ASP A 199 -15.86 -4.12 1.33
C ASP A 199 -15.78 -2.87 2.23
N ASP A 200 -14.65 -2.18 2.27
CA ASP A 200 -14.46 -1.07 3.20
C ASP A 200 -15.17 0.19 2.74
N ALA A 201 -16.14 0.63 3.54
CA ALA A 201 -16.79 1.91 3.31
C ALA A 201 -15.90 3.08 3.74
N VAL A 202 -16.06 4.22 3.05
CA VAL A 202 -15.51 5.50 3.55
C VAL A 202 -16.01 5.75 4.97
N SER A 203 -15.09 6.13 5.85
CA SER A 203 -15.40 6.47 7.23
C SER A 203 -14.75 7.78 7.64
N PHE A 204 -15.13 8.28 8.81
CA PHE A 204 -14.59 9.52 9.37
C PHE A 204 -13.95 9.19 10.71
N ARG A 205 -12.74 9.70 10.94
CA ARG A 205 -12.04 9.64 12.22
C ARG A 205 -11.99 11.01 12.84
N THR A 206 -12.36 11.08 14.11
CA THR A 206 -12.24 12.30 14.90
C THR A 206 -11.04 12.17 15.83
N ASN A 207 -10.00 12.97 15.61
CA ASN A 207 -8.82 13.04 16.48
C ASN A 207 -8.68 14.48 16.97
N ASP A 208 -8.70 14.67 18.29
CA ASP A 208 -8.53 15.98 18.94
C ASP A 208 -9.45 17.09 18.37
N GLY A 209 -10.69 16.72 18.03
CA GLY A 209 -11.70 17.62 17.46
C GLY A 209 -11.57 17.87 15.95
N ALA A 210 -10.50 17.38 15.30
CA ALA A 210 -10.39 17.38 13.85
C ALA A 210 -11.08 16.14 13.25
N VAL A 211 -11.98 16.37 12.29
CA VAL A 211 -12.59 15.28 11.50
C VAL A 211 -11.73 15.05 10.26
N SER A 212 -11.25 13.82 10.14
CA SER A 212 -10.44 13.35 9.01
C SER A 212 -11.19 12.25 8.27
N TRP A 213 -11.03 12.23 6.95
CA TRP A 213 -11.61 11.18 6.11
C TRP A 213 -10.68 9.98 6.11
N VAL A 214 -11.26 8.79 6.20
CA VAL A 214 -10.57 7.52 5.99
C VAL A 214 -11.11 6.96 4.69
N MET A 215 -10.25 6.87 3.69
CA MET A 215 -10.61 6.28 2.41
C MET A 215 -10.89 4.80 2.63
N GLY A 216 -12.03 4.34 2.09
CA GLY A 216 -12.34 2.93 1.91
C GLY A 216 -12.04 2.52 0.47
N ASP A 217 -12.79 1.55 -0.04
CA ASP A 217 -12.63 0.99 -1.37
C ASP A 217 -13.40 1.77 -2.44
N MET A 218 -13.09 1.44 -3.70
CA MET A 218 -13.60 2.14 -4.86
C MET A 218 -14.29 1.19 -5.83
N LEU A 219 -15.53 1.49 -6.18
CA LEU A 219 -16.30 0.81 -7.21
C LEU A 219 -16.37 1.69 -8.48
N TYR A 220 -16.09 1.09 -9.62
CA TYR A 220 -16.30 1.68 -10.94
C TYR A 220 -17.40 0.92 -11.69
N ILE A 221 -18.30 1.65 -12.36
CA ILE A 221 -19.37 1.08 -13.19
C ILE A 221 -19.22 1.62 -14.61
N ASP A 222 -18.93 0.75 -15.56
CA ASP A 222 -18.53 1.08 -16.93
C ASP A 222 -17.37 2.09 -16.98
N PRO A 223 -16.22 1.77 -16.37
CA PRO A 223 -15.03 2.58 -16.54
C PRO A 223 -14.65 2.61 -18.02
N GLU A 224 -14.64 3.81 -18.60
CA GLU A 224 -14.05 4.04 -19.92
C GLU A 224 -12.54 3.75 -19.88
N SER A 225 -11.98 3.38 -21.03
CA SER A 225 -10.56 3.06 -21.27
C SER A 225 -9.58 3.96 -20.47
N PRO A 226 -8.41 3.45 -20.02
CA PRO A 226 -7.66 3.92 -18.85
C PRO A 226 -6.88 5.21 -19.06
N ARG A 227 -7.37 6.15 -19.88
CA ARG A 227 -6.93 7.55 -19.83
C ARG A 227 -7.47 8.18 -18.55
N MET A 228 -6.94 7.73 -17.41
CA MET A 228 -7.07 8.26 -16.05
C MET A 228 -6.47 9.68 -15.95
N SER A 229 -6.91 10.58 -16.83
CA SER A 229 -6.61 12.01 -16.75
C SER A 229 -7.51 12.72 -15.72
N ARG A 230 -8.46 11.99 -15.13
CA ARG A 230 -9.34 12.50 -14.07
C ARG A 230 -8.76 12.15 -12.70
N SER A 231 -8.73 13.12 -11.80
CA SER A 231 -8.23 12.96 -10.45
C SER A 231 -8.96 11.80 -9.75
N LEU A 232 -8.21 10.75 -9.36
CA LEU A 232 -8.73 9.61 -8.59
C LEU A 232 -9.41 10.06 -7.28
N PHE A 233 -9.07 11.26 -6.80
CA PHE A 233 -9.58 11.83 -5.55
C PHE A 233 -10.83 12.70 -5.74
N SER A 234 -11.29 12.93 -6.97
CA SER A 234 -12.48 13.75 -7.21
C SER A 234 -13.71 12.88 -7.37
N ALA A 235 -14.48 12.76 -6.28
CA ALA A 235 -15.79 12.11 -6.23
C ALA A 235 -16.82 12.69 -7.22
N ALA A 236 -16.55 13.90 -7.73
CA ALA A 236 -17.40 14.60 -8.70
C ALA A 236 -16.93 14.43 -10.15
N SER A 237 -15.80 13.76 -10.40
CA SER A 237 -15.15 13.80 -11.71
C SER A 237 -15.56 12.70 -12.70
N GLY A 238 -16.32 11.69 -12.30
CA GLY A 238 -16.87 10.69 -13.22
C GLY A 238 -18.18 10.12 -12.72
N GLY A 239 -19.21 10.10 -13.56
CA GLY A 239 -20.50 9.44 -13.27
C GLY A 239 -20.40 7.91 -13.23
N ASN A 240 -19.18 7.37 -13.11
CA ASN A 240 -18.85 5.96 -13.10
C ASN A 240 -17.91 5.58 -11.95
N GLN A 241 -17.57 6.49 -11.03
CA GLN A 241 -16.68 6.23 -9.89
C GLN A 241 -17.44 6.46 -8.59
N TYR A 242 -17.41 5.46 -7.70
CA TYR A 242 -18.17 5.44 -6.46
C TYR A 242 -17.27 4.99 -5.31
N TYR A 243 -17.35 5.68 -4.18
CA TYR A 243 -16.84 5.11 -2.94
C TYR A 243 -17.71 3.94 -2.53
N VAL A 244 -17.09 2.84 -2.09
CA VAL A 244 -17.81 1.77 -1.43
C VAL A 244 -18.54 2.35 -0.23
N SER A 245 -19.84 2.09 -0.18
CA SER A 245 -20.76 2.56 0.84
C SER A 245 -22.04 1.73 0.75
N LYS A 246 -22.88 1.76 1.78
CA LYS A 246 -24.14 0.98 1.77
C LYS A 246 -25.14 1.46 0.72
N LEU A 247 -25.01 2.70 0.26
CA LEU A 247 -25.95 3.37 -0.63
C LEU A 247 -25.19 4.17 -1.68
N ILE A 248 -25.34 3.81 -2.95
CA ILE A 248 -24.73 4.53 -4.08
C ILE A 248 -25.81 5.12 -4.99
N SER A 249 -25.47 6.12 -5.80
CA SER A 249 -26.38 6.71 -6.80
C SER A 249 -25.91 6.41 -8.21
N VAL A 250 -26.61 5.52 -8.92
CA VAL A 250 -26.27 5.10 -10.29
C VAL A 250 -27.40 5.53 -11.22
N ASP A 251 -27.06 6.28 -12.28
CA ASP A 251 -28.04 6.78 -13.26
C ASP A 251 -29.25 7.52 -12.61
N GLY A 252 -29.00 8.19 -11.48
CA GLY A 252 -30.00 8.93 -10.71
C GLY A 252 -30.86 8.09 -9.75
N GLN A 253 -30.61 6.78 -9.65
CA GLN A 253 -31.27 5.88 -8.71
C GLN A 253 -30.38 5.60 -7.51
N PHE A 254 -30.93 5.64 -6.30
CA PHE A 254 -30.24 5.16 -5.10
C PHE A 254 -30.37 3.65 -4.97
N LEU A 255 -29.24 2.95 -4.87
CA LEU A 255 -29.16 1.50 -4.81
C LEU A 255 -28.40 1.08 -3.55
N ASP A 256 -28.90 0.05 -2.88
CA ASP A 256 -28.18 -0.61 -1.79
C ASP A 256 -27.04 -1.43 -2.40
N LEU A 257 -25.83 -1.24 -1.90
CA LEU A 257 -24.62 -1.96 -2.32
C LEU A 257 -24.20 -2.94 -1.24
N VAL A 258 -24.03 -4.20 -1.66
CA VAL A 258 -23.50 -5.28 -0.81
C VAL A 258 -22.33 -5.93 -1.54
N ILE A 259 -21.20 -6.02 -0.85
CA ILE A 259 -19.96 -6.59 -1.34
C ILE A 259 -19.51 -7.68 -0.35
N ASP A 260 -19.11 -8.83 -0.85
CA ASP A 260 -18.37 -9.81 -0.04
C ASP A 260 -16.95 -9.30 0.24
N PRO A 261 -16.41 -9.45 1.45
CA PRO A 261 -15.07 -8.99 1.82
C PRO A 261 -13.94 -9.30 0.84
N SER A 262 -13.98 -10.45 0.17
CA SER A 262 -12.98 -10.86 -0.83
C SER A 262 -13.12 -10.13 -2.18
N GLY A 263 -14.22 -9.41 -2.36
CA GLY A 263 -14.65 -8.82 -3.62
C GLY A 263 -15.16 -9.84 -4.64
N GLU A 264 -15.30 -11.12 -4.29
CA GLU A 264 -15.78 -12.19 -5.19
C GLU A 264 -17.26 -12.09 -5.55
N THR A 265 -18.05 -11.37 -4.77
CA THR A 265 -19.46 -11.11 -5.10
C THR A 265 -19.84 -9.69 -4.78
N LEU A 266 -20.67 -9.12 -5.64
CA LEU A 266 -21.24 -7.79 -5.50
C LEU A 266 -22.70 -7.85 -5.95
N SER A 267 -23.58 -7.14 -5.23
CA SER A 267 -24.97 -6.95 -5.65
C SER A 267 -25.42 -5.51 -5.44
N LEU A 268 -26.29 -5.06 -6.36
CA LEU A 268 -27.00 -3.79 -6.26
C LEU A 268 -28.50 -4.08 -6.21
N GLY A 269 -29.17 -3.53 -5.20
CA GLY A 269 -30.60 -3.70 -4.99
C GLY A 269 -31.33 -2.36 -4.85
N PRO A 270 -32.66 -2.33 -5.05
CA PRO A 270 -33.46 -1.15 -4.73
C PRO A 270 -33.30 -0.79 -3.25
N THR A 271 -33.05 0.49 -2.97
CA THR A 271 -32.97 0.95 -1.58
C THR A 271 -34.35 1.07 -0.94
N SER A 272 -34.46 0.75 0.35
CA SER A 272 -35.64 1.06 1.16
C SER A 272 -35.63 2.48 1.72
N VAL A 273 -34.55 3.24 1.52
CA VAL A 273 -34.42 4.61 2.04
C VAL A 273 -35.42 5.52 1.30
N PRO A 274 -36.32 6.22 2.02
CA PRO A 274 -37.27 7.13 1.39
C PRO A 274 -36.52 8.21 0.60
N HIS A 275 -36.90 8.41 -0.66
CA HIS A 275 -36.35 9.50 -1.46
C HIS A 275 -36.86 10.83 -0.85
N PRO A 276 -36.01 11.70 -0.27
CA PRO A 276 -36.48 12.98 0.29
C PRO A 276 -37.07 13.92 -0.77
N TYR A 277 -36.88 13.59 -2.05
CA TYR A 277 -37.42 14.30 -3.21
C TYR A 277 -38.38 13.47 -4.06
N SER A 278 -38.96 12.38 -3.55
CA SER A 278 -40.17 11.86 -4.18
C SER A 278 -41.23 12.93 -4.02
N ARG A 279 -41.35 13.79 -5.05
CA ARG A 279 -42.48 14.70 -5.21
C ARG A 279 -43.71 13.83 -4.93
N PRO A 280 -44.61 14.24 -4.01
CA PRO A 280 -45.91 13.59 -3.93
C PRO A 280 -46.41 13.53 -5.37
N GLU A 281 -46.80 12.34 -5.85
CA GLU A 281 -47.48 12.25 -7.13
C GLU A 281 -48.58 13.30 -7.09
N GLU A 282 -48.37 14.38 -7.83
CA GLU A 282 -49.30 15.46 -7.97
C GLU A 282 -50.54 14.77 -8.51
N GLU A 283 -51.56 14.71 -7.66
CA GLU A 283 -52.85 14.07 -7.84
C GLU A 283 -53.28 14.26 -9.30
N GLN A 284 -52.94 13.29 -10.15
CA GLN A 284 -53.28 13.30 -11.56
C GLN A 284 -54.79 13.14 -11.59
N LEU A 285 -55.46 14.29 -11.65
CA LEU A 285 -56.85 14.42 -12.05
C LEU A 285 -57.15 13.39 -13.13
N ALA A 286 -58.01 12.44 -12.76
CA ALA A 286 -58.46 11.28 -13.50
C ALA A 286 -58.48 11.47 -15.03
N GLY A 287 -57.48 10.89 -15.70
CA GLY A 287 -57.51 10.58 -17.13
C GLY A 287 -57.40 9.07 -17.32
N PRO A 288 -58.10 8.46 -18.29
CA PRO A 288 -58.17 7.01 -18.42
C PRO A 288 -56.81 6.40 -18.78
N HIS A 289 -56.42 5.39 -17.99
CA HIS A 289 -55.21 4.57 -18.09
C HIS A 289 -54.90 4.02 -19.49
N PRO A 290 -53.62 4.01 -19.91
CA PRO A 290 -53.02 2.91 -20.63
C PRO A 290 -52.24 1.98 -19.67
N ALA A 291 -52.15 0.71 -20.07
CA ALA A 291 -51.77 -0.44 -19.28
C ALA A 291 -50.31 -0.46 -18.78
N GLY A 292 -50.15 -0.91 -17.52
CA GLY A 292 -49.08 -1.77 -17.00
C GLY A 292 -47.63 -1.31 -17.17
N ARG A 293 -47.07 -0.65 -16.14
CA ARG A 293 -45.61 -0.66 -15.92
C ARG A 293 -45.21 -1.95 -15.18
N PRO A 294 -44.19 -2.69 -15.66
CA PRO A 294 -43.66 -3.83 -14.94
C PRO A 294 -42.88 -3.37 -13.70
N THR A 295 -43.04 -4.10 -12.60
CA THR A 295 -42.25 -3.95 -11.37
C THR A 295 -40.82 -4.48 -11.59
N PRO A 296 -39.77 -3.75 -11.16
CA PRO A 296 -38.42 -4.29 -11.20
C PRO A 296 -38.29 -5.35 -10.10
N SER A 297 -38.36 -6.62 -10.50
CA SER A 297 -38.08 -7.78 -9.65
C SER A 297 -36.80 -8.42 -10.17
N GLY A 298 -35.69 -8.13 -9.49
CA GLY A 298 -34.39 -8.71 -9.83
C GLY A 298 -33.32 -8.25 -8.86
N LEU A 299 -33.14 -8.99 -7.77
CA LEU A 299 -31.85 -9.01 -7.07
C LEU A 299 -30.88 -9.74 -8.00
N SER A 300 -29.83 -9.06 -8.44
CA SER A 300 -28.80 -9.67 -9.29
C SER A 300 -27.50 -9.77 -8.47
N GLY A 301 -27.11 -11.02 -8.18
CA GLY A 301 -25.82 -11.34 -7.58
C GLY A 301 -24.97 -12.05 -8.63
N PHE A 302 -23.69 -11.72 -8.70
CA PHE A 302 -22.74 -12.33 -9.62
C PHE A 302 -21.46 -12.71 -8.88
N SER A 303 -20.76 -13.71 -9.42
CA SER A 303 -19.41 -14.09 -9.01
C SER A 303 -18.42 -13.43 -9.96
N PHE A 304 -17.34 -12.88 -9.42
CA PHE A 304 -16.19 -12.44 -10.21
C PHE A 304 -15.41 -13.66 -10.67
N ASP A 305 -14.89 -13.63 -11.90
CA ASP A 305 -13.87 -14.59 -12.34
C ASP A 305 -12.53 -14.15 -11.73
N PRO A 306 -11.71 -15.06 -11.16
CA PRO A 306 -10.38 -14.71 -10.70
C PRO A 306 -9.53 -14.31 -11.91
N CYS A 307 -9.29 -13.02 -12.10
CA CYS A 307 -8.34 -12.55 -13.11
C CYS A 307 -6.91 -12.91 -12.67
N GLY A 308 -6.18 -13.61 -13.55
CA GLY A 308 -4.74 -13.78 -13.44
C GLY A 308 -4.03 -12.45 -13.62
N GLY A 309 -3.11 -12.16 -12.68
CA GLY A 309 -2.10 -11.11 -12.80
C GLY A 309 -1.05 -11.43 -13.86
#